data_AF-A0A7H8MF47-F1
#
_entry.id   AF-A0A7H8MF47-F1
#
_cell.length_a   1.000
_cell.length_b   1.000
_cell.length_c   1.000
_cell.angle_alpha   90.00
_cell.angle_beta   90.00
_cell.angle_gamma   90.00
#
_symmetry.space_group_name_H-M   'P 1'
#
loop_
_entity.id
_entity.type
_entity.pdbx_description
1 polymer ?
#
loop_
_entity_poly.entity_id
_entity_poly.type
_entity_poly.pdbx_seq_one_letter_code
_entity_poly.pdbx_strand_id
1 'polypeptide(L)'
;MKDALAIHRALLEWETVHEIVRLPVAMTTADELPKALGLPAERCLVTRVYACDGVHPREGAHAREAHAREGGRTWESGRTWEAGHARDGGRRGRRFLAGVIVPAGGRPPAEAVRRAVGARAVRPAHPDLVNAVTEYAAGLVCPLLLPDSMPLLIDPLLAGGLDTDDVVYTATGEASTALGIRGGSLYALCHAKPMDLPPAAPLPSPAEPQTARSGA
;
A
#
# COMPACT_ATOMS: atom_id res chain seq x y z
N MET A 1 -8.43 -1.57 17.73
CA MET A 1 -7.60 -2.01 16.59
C MET A 1 -8.44 -2.91 15.72
N LYS A 2 -8.34 -2.76 14.40
CA LYS A 2 -9.02 -3.64 13.44
C LYS A 2 -8.38 -5.02 13.46
N ASP A 3 -9.22 -6.03 13.38
CA ASP A 3 -8.87 -7.44 13.50
C ASP A 3 -9.51 -8.28 12.38
N ALA A 4 -9.34 -9.60 12.45
CA ALA A 4 -9.89 -10.51 11.46
C ALA A 4 -11.42 -10.48 11.37
N LEU A 5 -12.11 -10.23 12.49
CA LEU A 5 -13.56 -10.16 12.52
C LEU A 5 -14.08 -8.92 11.80
N ALA A 6 -13.42 -7.77 11.97
CA ALA A 6 -13.73 -6.55 11.22
C ALA A 6 -13.57 -6.75 9.71
N ILE A 7 -12.48 -7.40 9.29
CA ILE A 7 -12.24 -7.76 7.88
C ILE A 7 -13.31 -8.72 7.36
N HIS A 8 -13.59 -9.79 8.09
CA HIS A 8 -14.56 -10.81 7.69
C HIS A 8 -15.95 -10.21 7.47
N ARG A 9 -16.42 -9.37 8.40
CA ARG A 9 -17.73 -8.69 8.29
C ARG A 9 -17.82 -7.81 7.04
N ALA A 10 -16.80 -6.99 6.79
CA ALA A 10 -16.76 -6.14 5.60
C ALA A 10 -16.78 -6.97 4.30
N LEU A 11 -16.02 -8.07 4.24
CA LEU A 11 -15.99 -8.93 3.07
C LEU A 11 -17.31 -9.66 2.83
N LEU A 12 -18.05 -10.01 3.89
CA LEU A 12 -19.42 -10.54 3.77
C LEU A 12 -20.39 -9.47 3.23
N GLU A 13 -20.30 -8.23 3.71
CA GLU A 13 -21.11 -7.11 3.21
C GLU A 13 -20.85 -6.83 1.72
N TRP A 14 -19.63 -7.06 1.26
CA TRP A 14 -19.24 -6.93 -0.16
C TRP A 14 -19.42 -8.22 -0.97
N GLU A 15 -20.05 -9.25 -0.40
CA GLU A 15 -20.30 -10.56 -1.04
C GLU A 15 -19.03 -11.17 -1.68
N THR A 16 -17.88 -10.93 -1.07
CA THR A 16 -16.59 -11.34 -1.63
C THR A 16 -16.20 -12.71 -1.12
N VAL A 17 -15.86 -13.63 -2.03
CA VAL A 17 -15.33 -14.95 -1.67
C VAL A 17 -13.96 -14.79 -1.00
N HIS A 18 -13.84 -15.30 0.22
CA HIS A 18 -12.62 -15.24 1.01
C HIS A 18 -12.58 -16.36 2.05
N GLU A 19 -11.39 -16.61 2.59
CA GLU A 19 -11.16 -17.48 3.73
C GLU A 19 -10.37 -16.75 4.82
N ILE A 20 -10.71 -17.00 6.09
CA ILE A 20 -9.89 -16.59 7.23
C ILE A 20 -9.17 -17.83 7.75
N VAL A 21 -7.86 -17.88 7.52
CA VAL A 21 -7.01 -19.02 7.88
C VAL A 21 -6.43 -18.79 9.27
N ARG A 22 -6.59 -19.75 10.18
CA ARG A 22 -5.91 -19.76 11.47
C ARG A 22 -4.48 -20.23 11.28
N LEU A 23 -3.53 -19.44 11.77
CA LEU A 23 -2.12 -19.75 11.64
C LEU A 23 -1.65 -20.66 12.77
N PRO A 24 -0.72 -21.59 12.50
CA PRO A 24 -0.17 -22.48 13.51
C PRO A 24 0.75 -21.76 14.51
N VAL A 25 1.28 -20.60 14.12
CA VAL A 25 2.18 -19.77 14.93
C VAL A 25 1.75 -18.31 14.81
N ALA A 26 1.79 -17.58 15.94
CA ALA A 26 1.52 -16.16 15.96
C ALA A 26 2.67 -15.38 15.30
N MET A 27 2.32 -14.40 14.47
CA MET A 27 3.25 -13.60 13.69
C MET A 27 3.46 -12.22 14.30
N THR A 28 4.67 -11.67 14.14
CA THR A 28 4.95 -10.26 14.49
C THR A 28 4.94 -9.34 13.28
N THR A 29 5.22 -9.90 12.11
CA THR A 29 5.18 -9.22 10.82
C THR A 29 4.61 -10.13 9.75
N ALA A 30 3.85 -9.57 8.81
CA ALA A 30 3.28 -10.28 7.66
C ALA A 30 4.36 -10.91 6.75
N ASP A 31 5.63 -10.53 6.88
CA ASP A 31 6.77 -11.21 6.24
C ASP A 31 6.90 -12.69 6.65
N GLU A 32 6.35 -13.09 7.80
CA GLU A 32 6.38 -14.46 8.28
C GLU A 32 5.32 -15.36 7.60
N LEU A 33 4.40 -14.79 6.79
CA LEU A 33 3.26 -15.50 6.18
C LEU A 33 3.71 -16.71 5.35
N PRO A 34 4.72 -16.60 4.46
CA PRO A 34 5.16 -17.73 3.64
C PRO A 34 5.57 -18.93 4.49
N LYS A 35 6.29 -18.67 5.59
CA LYS A 35 6.75 -19.71 6.51
C LYS A 35 5.58 -20.30 7.31
N ALA A 36 4.66 -19.45 7.79
CA ALA A 36 3.53 -19.90 8.59
C ALA A 36 2.52 -20.75 7.79
N LEU A 37 2.37 -20.47 6.50
CA LEU A 37 1.46 -21.17 5.59
C LEU A 37 2.13 -22.27 4.75
N GLY A 38 3.46 -22.32 4.70
CA GLY A 38 4.19 -23.23 3.83
C GLY A 38 4.03 -22.90 2.33
N LEU A 39 3.90 -21.61 2.01
CA LEU A 39 3.62 -21.11 0.66
C LEU A 39 4.80 -20.31 0.09
N PRO A 40 4.91 -20.18 -1.25
CA PRO A 40 5.85 -19.27 -1.88
C PRO A 40 5.55 -17.80 -1.53
N ALA A 41 6.58 -16.96 -1.47
CA ALA A 41 6.47 -15.57 -1.03
C ALA A 41 5.58 -14.72 -1.96
N GLU A 42 5.49 -15.09 -3.23
CA GLU A 42 4.68 -14.47 -4.27
C GLU A 42 3.18 -14.60 -3.98
N ARG A 43 2.76 -15.62 -3.22
CA ARG A 43 1.38 -15.81 -2.77
C ARG A 43 1.06 -15.10 -1.46
N CYS A 44 2.06 -14.49 -0.80
CA CYS A 44 1.88 -13.80 0.47
C CYS A 44 2.15 -12.32 0.28
N LEU A 45 1.11 -11.49 0.34
CA LEU A 45 1.20 -10.05 0.15
C LEU A 45 1.33 -9.32 1.48
N VAL A 46 2.13 -8.26 1.48
CA VAL A 46 2.40 -7.41 2.65
C VAL A 46 2.17 -5.96 2.30
N THR A 47 1.48 -5.23 3.18
CA THR A 47 1.29 -3.78 3.08
C THR A 47 2.41 -3.05 3.81
N ARG A 48 3.33 -2.44 3.05
CA ARG A 48 4.38 -1.57 3.59
C ARG A 48 3.86 -0.15 3.73
N VAL A 49 4.01 0.43 4.92
CA VAL A 49 3.52 1.79 5.18
C VAL A 49 4.68 2.79 5.22
N TYR A 50 4.53 3.87 4.45
CA TYR A 50 5.50 4.95 4.33
C TYR A 50 4.91 6.27 4.82
N ALA A 51 5.69 7.02 5.58
CA ALA A 51 5.40 8.40 5.91
C ALA A 51 5.93 9.31 4.78
N CYS A 52 5.06 10.18 4.28
CA CYS A 52 5.32 11.05 3.15
C CYS A 52 5.21 12.52 3.57
N ASP A 53 6.14 13.36 3.14
CA ASP A 53 6.07 14.82 3.27
C ASP A 53 5.79 15.41 1.87
N GLY A 54 4.61 15.98 1.61
CA GLY A 54 4.28 16.45 0.25
C GLY A 54 2.83 16.91 0.04
N VAL A 55 2.44 17.13 -1.21
CA VAL A 55 1.05 17.41 -1.58
C VAL A 55 0.36 16.08 -1.87
N HIS A 56 -0.78 15.83 -1.26
CA HIS A 56 -1.50 14.56 -1.42
C HIS A 56 -2.10 14.47 -2.84
N PRO A 57 -2.09 13.30 -3.51
CA PRO A 57 -2.52 13.17 -4.92
C PRO A 57 -3.95 13.65 -5.21
N ARG A 58 -4.87 13.55 -4.24
CA ARG A 58 -6.26 14.01 -4.41
C ARG A 58 -6.37 15.55 -4.47
N GLU A 59 -5.48 16.29 -3.80
CA GLU A 59 -5.48 17.76 -3.85
C GLU A 59 -4.93 18.29 -5.18
N GLY A 60 -3.97 17.59 -5.79
CA GLY A 60 -3.37 17.98 -7.08
C GLY A 60 -4.30 17.81 -8.29
N ALA A 61 -5.24 16.86 -8.24
CA ALA A 61 -6.22 16.64 -9.30
C ALA A 61 -7.29 17.75 -9.33
N HIS A 62 -7.84 18.12 -8.16
CA HIS A 62 -8.83 19.20 -8.07
C HIS A 62 -8.23 20.59 -8.34
N ALA A 63 -6.97 20.85 -7.93
CA ALA A 63 -6.33 22.14 -8.18
C ALA A 63 -6.05 22.40 -9.67
N ARG A 64 -5.77 21.35 -10.46
CA ARG A 64 -5.55 21.48 -11.91
C ARG A 64 -6.85 21.67 -12.69
N GLU A 65 -7.95 21.04 -12.25
CA GLU A 65 -9.27 21.30 -12.84
C GLU A 65 -9.86 22.66 -12.46
N ALA A 66 -9.57 23.17 -11.26
CA ALA A 66 -9.96 24.52 -10.86
C ALA A 66 -9.25 25.60 -11.72
N HIS A 67 -7.94 25.45 -11.93
CA HIS A 67 -7.17 26.39 -12.76
C HIS A 67 -7.53 26.36 -14.24
N ALA A 68 -8.01 25.22 -14.77
CA ALA A 68 -8.46 25.10 -16.16
C ALA A 68 -9.88 25.66 -16.39
N ARG A 69 -10.67 25.84 -15.32
CA ARG A 69 -12.04 26.41 -15.39
C ARG A 69 -12.12 27.89 -14.99
N GLU A 70 -11.08 28.46 -14.40
CA GLU A 70 -11.00 29.89 -14.03
C GLU A 70 -10.43 30.77 -15.16
N GLY A 71 -10.76 30.43 -16.41
CA GLY A 71 -10.69 31.35 -17.54
C GLY A 71 -12.00 32.12 -17.68
N GLY A 72 -12.20 33.14 -16.83
CA GLY A 72 -13.22 34.16 -17.03
C GLY A 72 -14.48 34.00 -16.18
N ARG A 73 -14.57 34.82 -15.13
CA ARG A 73 -15.76 35.62 -14.78
C ARG A 73 -15.36 36.60 -13.69
N THR A 74 -15.38 37.88 -14.02
CA THR A 74 -15.28 39.01 -13.10
C THR A 74 -16.45 38.99 -12.12
N TRP A 75 -16.17 39.11 -10.83
CA TRP A 75 -17.17 39.38 -9.80
C TRP A 75 -16.92 40.78 -9.24
N GLU A 76 -17.72 41.73 -9.70
CA GLU A 76 -17.98 42.98 -9.01
C GLU A 76 -19.08 42.70 -7.98
N SER A 77 -18.73 42.61 -6.70
CA SER A 77 -19.57 43.13 -5.60
C SER A 77 -18.84 42.93 -4.27
N GLY A 78 -18.47 44.07 -3.67
CA GLY A 78 -17.84 44.12 -2.37
C GLY A 78 -18.70 43.50 -1.27
N ARG A 79 -18.05 42.73 -0.41
CA ARG A 79 -18.31 42.70 1.03
C ARG A 79 -17.00 42.33 1.73
N THR A 80 -16.55 43.27 2.54
CA THR A 80 -15.40 43.20 3.44
C THR A 80 -15.70 42.22 4.56
N TRP A 81 -14.82 41.26 4.76
CA TRP A 81 -14.73 40.46 5.99
C TRP A 81 -13.32 40.70 6.50
N GLU A 82 -13.23 41.25 7.71
CA GLU A 82 -11.98 41.46 8.42
C GLU A 82 -11.28 40.11 8.63
N ALA A 83 -10.33 39.80 7.75
CA ALA A 83 -9.44 38.67 7.92
C ALA A 83 -8.28 39.10 8.82
N GLY A 84 -8.46 38.88 10.12
CA GLY A 84 -7.37 38.89 11.08
C GLY A 84 -6.22 38.00 10.60
N HIS A 85 -5.03 38.58 10.60
CA HIS A 85 -3.72 37.97 10.40
C HIS A 85 -3.63 36.46 10.67
N ALA A 86 -3.88 35.62 9.65
CA ALA A 86 -3.34 34.28 9.57
C ALA A 86 -2.02 34.36 8.80
N ARG A 87 -0.93 34.37 9.55
CA ARG A 87 0.44 34.41 9.05
C ARG A 87 0.65 33.35 7.96
N ASP A 88 1.30 33.80 6.89
CA ASP A 88 1.93 33.04 5.82
C ASP A 88 2.76 31.86 6.38
N GLY A 89 2.12 30.69 6.49
CA GLY A 89 2.73 29.42 6.86
C GLY A 89 3.11 28.65 5.61
N GLY A 90 4.18 29.07 4.93
CA GLY A 90 4.58 28.58 3.62
C GLY A 90 4.61 27.05 3.48
N ARG A 91 3.98 26.55 2.40
CA ARG A 91 4.26 25.32 1.62
C ARG A 91 4.93 24.12 2.34
N ARG A 92 4.65 23.87 3.62
CA ARG A 92 4.98 22.59 4.26
C ARG A 92 3.94 21.60 3.76
N GLY A 93 4.34 20.73 2.85
CA GLY A 93 3.50 19.64 2.38
C GLY A 93 2.90 18.90 3.59
N ARG A 94 1.61 18.62 3.53
CA ARG A 94 0.92 17.88 4.60
C ARG A 94 1.57 16.50 4.73
N ARG A 95 1.75 16.05 5.96
CA ARG A 95 2.21 14.68 6.22
C ARG A 95 1.07 13.72 6.00
N PHE A 96 1.31 12.66 5.24
CA PHE A 96 0.35 11.60 5.01
C PHE A 96 1.05 10.23 4.99
N LEU A 97 0.28 9.17 5.20
CA LEU A 97 0.77 7.80 5.03
C LEU A 97 0.43 7.30 3.64
N ALA A 98 1.29 6.46 3.07
CA ALA A 98 1.01 5.70 1.86
C ALA A 98 1.29 4.22 2.10
N GLY A 99 0.45 3.34 1.60
CA GLY A 99 0.66 1.90 1.62
C GLY A 99 1.25 1.43 0.29
N VAL A 100 2.06 0.38 0.32
CA VAL A 100 2.53 -0.32 -0.88
C VAL A 100 2.36 -1.82 -0.67
N ILE A 101 1.55 -2.46 -1.52
CA ILE A 101 1.37 -3.91 -1.56
C ILE A 101 2.53 -4.51 -2.36
N VAL A 102 3.27 -5.42 -1.73
CA VAL A 102 4.39 -6.17 -2.34
C VAL A 102 4.35 -7.63 -1.86
N PRO A 103 5.05 -8.56 -2.54
CA PRO A 103 5.24 -9.90 -1.99
C PRO A 103 5.97 -9.85 -0.65
N ALA A 104 5.82 -10.88 0.17
CA ALA A 104 6.55 -11.05 1.41
C ALA A 104 8.08 -11.00 1.14
N GLY A 105 8.82 -10.34 2.02
CA GLY A 105 10.24 -10.03 1.83
C GLY A 105 10.50 -8.84 0.90
N GLY A 106 9.55 -8.47 0.04
CA GLY A 106 9.66 -7.35 -0.89
C GLY A 106 9.88 -6.01 -0.18
N ARG A 107 10.75 -5.18 -0.74
CA ARG A 107 11.02 -3.81 -0.30
C ARG A 107 11.02 -2.88 -1.51
N PRO A 108 9.96 -2.08 -1.73
CA PRO A 108 9.92 -1.19 -2.86
C PRO A 108 10.94 -0.06 -2.68
N PRO A 109 11.65 0.35 -3.76
CA PRO A 109 12.62 1.42 -3.69
C PRO A 109 11.92 2.74 -3.30
N ALA A 110 12.43 3.41 -2.28
CA ALA A 110 11.84 4.64 -1.73
C ALA A 110 11.64 5.73 -2.80
N GLU A 111 12.55 5.80 -3.77
CA GLU A 111 12.46 6.69 -4.92
C GLU A 111 11.18 6.46 -5.76
N ALA A 112 10.83 5.20 -6.06
CA ALA A 112 9.65 4.88 -6.84
C ALA A 112 8.36 5.21 -6.06
N VAL A 113 8.33 4.87 -4.78
CA VAL A 113 7.22 5.24 -3.88
C VAL A 113 7.04 6.75 -3.86
N ARG A 114 8.14 7.50 -3.68
CA ARG A 114 8.11 8.98 -3.65
C ARG A 114 7.50 9.55 -4.93
N ARG A 115 7.95 9.08 -6.10
CA ARG A 115 7.44 9.55 -7.39
C ARG A 115 5.97 9.21 -7.57
N ALA A 116 5.57 7.98 -7.26
CA ALA A 116 4.20 7.50 -7.41
C ALA A 116 3.20 8.28 -6.54
N VAL A 117 3.58 8.67 -5.32
CA VAL A 117 2.72 9.45 -4.43
C VAL A 117 2.87 10.97 -4.59
N GLY A 118 3.81 11.45 -5.42
CA GLY A 118 4.09 12.88 -5.61
C GLY A 118 4.65 13.57 -4.37
N ALA A 119 5.33 12.84 -3.48
CA ALA A 119 5.89 13.39 -2.26
C ALA A 119 7.27 14.05 -2.49
N ARG A 120 7.64 14.97 -1.61
CA ARG A 120 9.00 15.55 -1.57
C ARG A 120 9.99 14.63 -0.87
N ALA A 121 9.52 13.87 0.12
CA ALA A 121 10.30 12.87 0.83
C ALA A 121 9.39 11.70 1.24
N VAL A 122 9.96 10.50 1.31
CA VAL A 122 9.31 9.31 1.86
C VAL A 122 10.28 8.55 2.74
N ARG A 123 9.75 7.92 3.79
CA ARG A 123 10.49 7.04 4.69
C ARG A 123 9.54 5.96 5.23
N PRO A 124 10.04 4.79 5.67
CA PRO A 124 9.21 3.84 6.42
C PRO A 124 8.50 4.56 7.57
N ALA A 125 7.20 4.29 7.74
CA ALA A 125 6.41 4.91 8.79
C ALA A 125 6.78 4.31 10.15
N HIS A 126 6.72 5.14 11.20
CA HIS A 126 6.91 4.67 12.57
C HIS A 126 5.70 3.83 13.01
N PRO A 127 5.90 2.70 13.72
CA PRO A 127 4.80 1.84 14.16
C PRO A 127 3.65 2.57 14.85
N ASP A 128 3.96 3.49 15.78
CA ASP A 128 2.94 4.26 16.51
C ASP A 128 2.01 5.06 15.57
N LEU A 129 2.58 5.65 14.51
CA LEU A 129 1.81 6.42 13.55
C LEU A 129 0.95 5.49 12.68
N VAL A 130 1.49 4.34 12.29
CA VAL A 130 0.72 3.33 11.53
C VAL A 130 -0.44 2.83 12.37
N ASN A 131 -0.19 2.46 13.63
CA ASN A 131 -1.21 1.99 14.57
C ASN A 131 -2.31 3.04 14.78
N ALA A 132 -1.93 4.29 15.00
CA ALA A 132 -2.88 5.37 15.24
C ALA A 132 -3.75 5.71 14.01
N VAL A 133 -3.17 5.66 12.80
CA VAL A 133 -3.88 6.07 11.58
C VAL A 133 -4.68 4.94 10.97
N THR A 134 -4.11 3.75 10.90
CA THR A 134 -4.74 2.60 10.21
C THR A 134 -5.63 1.78 11.13
N GLU A 135 -5.41 1.90 12.44
CA GLU A 135 -5.98 1.06 13.50
C GLU A 135 -5.53 -0.40 13.43
N TYR A 136 -4.55 -0.74 12.58
CA TYR A 136 -3.89 -2.04 12.52
C TYR A 136 -2.57 -2.03 13.30
N ALA A 137 -2.13 -3.20 13.76
CA ALA A 137 -0.75 -3.36 14.19
C ALA A 137 0.21 -3.16 13.00
N ALA A 138 1.25 -2.35 13.15
CA ALA A 138 2.12 -1.91 12.06
C ALA A 138 2.79 -3.04 11.26
N GLY A 139 3.04 -4.19 11.87
CA GLY A 139 3.57 -5.38 11.19
C GLY A 139 2.52 -6.21 10.46
N LEU A 140 1.24 -5.97 10.70
CA LEU A 140 0.12 -6.83 10.29
C LEU A 140 -0.98 -6.03 9.58
N VAL A 141 -0.61 -4.95 8.92
CA VAL A 141 -1.54 -4.07 8.21
C VAL A 141 -2.22 -4.82 7.07
N CYS A 142 -3.54 -4.97 7.16
CA CYS A 142 -4.36 -5.46 6.06
C CYS A 142 -4.48 -4.36 4.98
N PRO A 143 -4.38 -4.70 3.69
CA PRO A 143 -4.60 -3.75 2.58
C PRO A 143 -6.05 -3.26 2.46
N LEU A 144 -7.00 -3.86 3.19
CA LEU A 144 -8.41 -3.50 3.20
C LEU A 144 -8.75 -2.63 4.41
N LEU A 145 -9.86 -1.88 4.32
CA LEU A 145 -10.36 -0.98 5.37
C LEU A 145 -9.33 0.07 5.84
N LEU A 146 -8.39 0.44 4.97
CA LEU A 146 -7.48 1.55 5.23
C LEU A 146 -8.21 2.89 5.07
N PRO A 147 -7.78 3.96 5.76
CA PRO A 147 -8.38 5.28 5.59
C PRO A 147 -8.28 5.76 4.15
N ASP A 148 -9.34 6.39 3.64
CA ASP A 148 -9.35 6.96 2.28
C ASP A 148 -8.21 7.95 2.03
N SER A 149 -7.74 8.63 3.07
CA SER A 149 -6.63 9.58 3.00
C SER A 149 -5.26 8.93 2.78
N MET A 150 -5.16 7.60 2.88
CA MET A 150 -3.92 6.84 2.72
C MET A 150 -3.91 6.16 1.34
N PRO A 151 -3.20 6.70 0.33
CA PRO A 151 -3.11 6.06 -0.97
C PRO A 151 -2.43 4.71 -0.86
N LEU A 152 -2.95 3.73 -1.59
CA LEU A 152 -2.38 2.40 -1.70
C LEU A 152 -1.79 2.22 -3.10
N LEU A 153 -0.56 1.72 -3.15
CA LEU A 153 0.18 1.42 -4.36
C LEU A 153 0.36 -0.09 -4.48
N ILE A 154 0.50 -0.59 -5.71
CA ILE A 154 0.81 -1.99 -5.98
C ILE A 154 1.92 -2.13 -7.02
N ASP A 155 2.78 -3.14 -6.82
CA ASP A 155 3.76 -3.57 -7.82
C ASP A 155 3.05 -4.05 -9.11
N PRO A 156 3.37 -3.49 -10.30
CA PRO A 156 2.78 -3.91 -11.57
C PRO A 156 3.07 -5.37 -11.93
N LEU A 157 4.21 -5.92 -11.47
CA LEU A 157 4.52 -7.33 -11.68
C LEU A 157 3.59 -8.25 -10.90
N LEU A 158 3.11 -7.79 -9.73
CA LEU A 158 2.01 -8.46 -9.02
C LEU A 158 0.67 -8.25 -9.73
N ALA A 159 0.39 -7.02 -10.16
CA ALA A 159 -0.89 -6.70 -10.80
C ALA A 159 -1.09 -7.36 -12.17
N GLY A 160 0.00 -7.69 -12.90
CA GLY A 160 -0.04 -8.31 -14.22
C GLY A 160 0.52 -9.73 -14.30
N GLY A 161 1.10 -10.26 -13.21
CA GLY A 161 1.75 -11.59 -13.18
C GLY A 161 1.01 -12.64 -12.35
N LEU A 162 0.12 -12.24 -11.43
CA LEU A 162 -0.78 -13.17 -10.76
C LEU A 162 -2.02 -13.38 -11.62
N ASP A 163 -2.44 -14.63 -11.79
CA ASP A 163 -3.76 -14.90 -12.35
C ASP A 163 -4.80 -14.25 -11.43
N THR A 164 -5.76 -13.53 -12.01
CA THR A 164 -6.83 -12.89 -11.23
C THR A 164 -7.61 -13.87 -10.36
N ASP A 165 -7.62 -15.15 -10.74
CA ASP A 165 -8.26 -16.23 -9.99
C ASP A 165 -7.35 -16.89 -8.93
N ASP A 166 -6.05 -16.60 -8.91
CA ASP A 166 -5.16 -17.13 -7.89
C ASP A 166 -5.47 -16.54 -6.50
N VAL A 167 -5.43 -17.41 -5.49
CA VAL A 167 -5.58 -17.01 -4.09
C VAL A 167 -4.26 -16.45 -3.56
N VAL A 168 -4.33 -15.25 -3.01
CA VAL A 168 -3.24 -14.59 -2.28
C VAL A 168 -3.60 -14.47 -0.80
N TYR A 169 -2.57 -14.43 0.03
CA TYR A 169 -2.69 -14.36 1.48
C TYR A 169 -2.12 -13.04 2.00
N THR A 170 -2.84 -12.37 2.89
CA THR A 170 -2.39 -11.13 3.57
C THR A 170 -2.73 -11.17 5.05
N ALA A 171 -2.10 -10.31 5.84
CA ALA A 171 -2.46 -10.14 7.25
C ALA A 171 -3.88 -9.56 7.42
N THR A 172 -4.51 -9.87 8.55
CA THR A 172 -5.87 -9.47 8.92
C THR A 172 -5.90 -8.36 9.98
N GLY A 173 -4.75 -7.94 10.50
CA GLY A 173 -4.63 -7.02 11.63
C GLY A 173 -4.25 -7.66 12.96
N GLU A 174 -4.27 -8.98 13.03
CA GLU A 174 -3.93 -9.77 14.23
C GLU A 174 -2.90 -10.86 13.92
N ALA A 175 -2.21 -11.35 14.95
CA ALA A 175 -1.02 -12.18 14.79
C ALA A 175 -1.30 -13.63 14.34
N SER A 176 -2.50 -14.15 14.57
CA SER A 176 -2.78 -15.59 14.45
C SER A 176 -3.75 -15.93 13.32
N THR A 177 -4.02 -14.99 12.41
CA THR A 177 -4.85 -15.23 11.22
C THR A 177 -4.27 -14.60 9.97
N ALA A 178 -4.63 -15.19 8.84
CA ALA A 178 -4.39 -14.65 7.51
C ALA A 178 -5.71 -14.61 6.73
N LEU A 179 -5.80 -13.66 5.81
CA LEU A 179 -6.89 -13.55 4.84
C LEU A 179 -6.43 -14.19 3.54
N GLY A 180 -7.09 -15.27 3.11
CA GLY A 180 -7.00 -15.79 1.75
C GLY A 180 -8.10 -15.19 0.88
N ILE A 181 -7.74 -14.60 -0.25
CA ILE A 181 -8.67 -13.93 -1.17
C ILE A 181 -8.13 -14.02 -2.60
N ARG A 182 -9.01 -14.02 -3.61
CA ARG A 182 -8.58 -13.92 -5.01
C ARG A 182 -7.83 -12.61 -5.25
N GLY A 183 -6.71 -12.67 -5.97
CA GLY A 183 -5.90 -11.50 -6.30
C GLY A 183 -6.72 -10.40 -6.97
N GLY A 184 -7.55 -10.75 -7.95
CA GLY A 184 -8.43 -9.79 -8.63
C GLY A 184 -9.40 -9.08 -7.68
N SER A 185 -10.03 -9.81 -6.76
CA SER A 185 -10.94 -9.24 -5.76
C SER A 185 -10.21 -8.32 -4.79
N LEU A 186 -9.02 -8.73 -4.31
CA LEU A 186 -8.21 -7.89 -3.44
C LEU A 186 -7.88 -6.55 -4.09
N TYR A 187 -7.48 -6.57 -5.37
CA TYR A 187 -7.12 -5.37 -6.12
C TYR A 187 -8.31 -4.45 -6.37
N ALA A 188 -9.47 -5.02 -6.68
CA ALA A 188 -10.70 -4.26 -6.86
C ALA A 188 -11.11 -3.55 -5.56
N LEU A 189 -11.05 -4.24 -4.42
CA LEU A 189 -11.51 -3.74 -3.12
C LEU A 189 -10.56 -2.72 -2.48
N CYS A 190 -9.25 -2.87 -2.65
CA CYS A 190 -8.28 -1.97 -2.02
C CYS A 190 -8.04 -0.67 -2.80
N HIS A 191 -8.57 -0.56 -4.03
CA HIS A 191 -8.41 0.59 -4.92
C HIS A 191 -6.94 1.02 -5.11
N ALA A 192 -6.02 0.04 -5.08
CA ALA A 192 -4.60 0.31 -5.22
C ALA A 192 -4.26 0.83 -6.62
N LYS A 193 -3.38 1.84 -6.67
CA LYS A 193 -2.85 2.37 -7.93
C LYS A 193 -1.59 1.59 -8.33
N PRO A 194 -1.46 1.13 -9.58
CA PRO A 194 -0.21 0.59 -10.07
C PRO A 194 0.93 1.61 -9.90
N MET A 195 2.09 1.15 -9.45
CA MET A 195 3.29 1.98 -9.27
C MET A 195 4.33 1.60 -10.31
N ASP A 196 4.84 2.54 -11.10
CA ASP A 196 5.95 2.24 -12.02
C ASP A 196 7.22 1.90 -11.24
N LEU A 197 7.49 0.60 -11.09
CA LEU A 197 8.75 0.09 -10.57
C LEU A 197 9.71 -0.17 -11.72
N PRO A 198 10.99 0.23 -11.60
CA PRO A 198 12.01 -0.35 -12.47
C PRO A 198 12.03 -1.87 -12.21
N PRO A 199 12.21 -2.71 -13.24
CA PRO A 199 12.24 -4.15 -13.07
C PRO A 199 13.27 -4.53 -11.99
N ALA A 200 12.90 -5.43 -11.09
CA ALA A 200 13.82 -5.97 -10.11
C ALA A 200 15.03 -6.54 -10.88
N ALA A 201 16.25 -6.17 -10.47
CA ALA A 201 17.43 -6.80 -11.02
C ALA A 201 17.30 -8.33 -10.82
N PRO A 202 17.43 -9.14 -11.87
CA PRO A 202 17.27 -10.58 -11.74
C PRO A 202 18.25 -11.09 -10.68
N LEU A 203 17.73 -11.89 -9.74
CA LEU A 203 18.57 -12.62 -8.82
C LEU A 203 19.63 -13.38 -9.64
N PRO A 204 20.91 -13.38 -9.24
CA PRO A 204 21.89 -14.22 -9.92
C PRO A 204 21.40 -15.66 -9.84
N SER A 205 21.14 -16.25 -11.01
CA SER A 205 20.74 -17.65 -11.14
C SER A 205 21.70 -18.49 -10.31
N PRO A 206 21.24 -19.47 -9.50
CA PRO A 206 22.15 -20.35 -8.78
C PRO A 206 23.05 -20.99 -9.84
N ALA A 207 24.34 -20.67 -9.76
CA ALA A 207 25.33 -21.15 -10.71
C ALA A 207 25.20 -22.66 -10.84
N GLU A 208 24.95 -23.13 -12.06
CA GLU A 208 25.04 -24.56 -12.36
C GLU A 208 26.41 -25.06 -11.87
N PRO A 209 26.46 -26.19 -11.15
CA PRO A 209 27.72 -26.77 -10.72
C PRO A 209 28.55 -27.07 -11.96
N GLN A 210 29.71 -26.41 -12.06
CA GLN A 210 30.70 -26.67 -13.11
C GLN A 210 31.05 -28.16 -13.05
N THR A 211 30.45 -28.93 -13.96
CA THR A 211 30.81 -30.32 -14.20
C THR A 211 32.28 -30.36 -14.54
N ALA A 212 33.03 -31.05 -13.69
CA ALA A 212 34.42 -31.40 -13.87
C ALA A 212 34.67 -31.85 -15.31
N ARG A 213 35.50 -31.10 -16.04
CA ARG A 213 36.18 -31.62 -17.22
C ARG A 213 37.42 -32.36 -16.75
N SER A 214 37.23 -33.66 -16.59
CA SER A 214 38.27 -34.69 -16.72
C SER A 214 38.75 -34.77 -18.19
N GLY A 215 40.05 -35.02 -18.37
CA GLY A 215 40.71 -35.35 -19.64
C GLY A 215 41.59 -34.22 -20.17
N ALA A 216 42.88 -34.38 -20.46
CA ALA A 216 43.81 -35.52 -20.47
C ALA A 216 45.24 -34.97 -20.40
#